data_AF-A0A932N8R9-F1
#
_entry.id   AF-A0A932N8R9-F1
#
_cell.length_a   1.000
_cell.length_b   1.000
_cell.length_c   1.000
_cell.angle_alpha   90.00
_cell.angle_beta   90.00
_cell.angle_gamma   90.00
#
_symmetry.space_group_name_H-M   'P 1'
#
loop_
_entity.id
_entity.type
_entity.pdbx_description
1 polymer ?
#
loop_
_entity_poly.entity_id
_entity_poly.type
_entity_poly.pdbx_seq_one_letter_code
_entity_poly.pdbx_strand_id
1 'polypeptide(L)'
;MTESADSDSAVPLPEVVPANSPNAARSRRNSVPRPPVQKTRVANKDSRICGEPGFVLHSYPYKETSLIVEMFSRQYGRIAVLAKGARRPHSQLRGALQTFQPLSLAWSGKSTLRTLVAADWVGGLLPLEKSALLCGFYLNELLVKLLAHDDPHPVLFDHYVASLNQLAHNEAATIVLRKFELALLKETGVAAPLSRCIENGAQVEAGRYYVVDPERGPLLAA
;
A
#
# COMPACT_ATOMS: atom_id res chain seq x y z
N MET A 1 62.20 -7.75 15.42
CA MET A 1 63.46 -6.99 15.59
C MET A 1 64.01 -6.70 14.20
N THR A 2 64.57 -5.49 14.03
CA THR A 2 65.11 -4.81 12.84
C THR A 2 64.20 -3.71 12.26
N GLU A 3 64.49 -2.49 12.74
CA GLU A 3 64.25 -1.15 12.19
C GLU A 3 64.82 -1.03 10.77
N SER A 4 64.37 -0.16 9.87
CA SER A 4 64.68 1.29 9.81
C SER A 4 64.08 1.79 8.46
N ALA A 5 63.26 2.84 8.42
CA ALA A 5 63.57 4.28 8.39
C ALA A 5 64.03 4.83 7.01
N ASP A 6 63.15 5.67 6.45
CA ASP A 6 63.40 7.06 6.02
C ASP A 6 63.74 7.46 4.57
N SER A 7 63.37 8.72 4.29
CA SER A 7 63.67 9.64 3.15
C SER A 7 62.87 9.42 1.86
N ASP A 8 61.94 10.29 1.43
CA ASP A 8 61.89 11.76 1.30
C ASP A 8 62.95 12.34 0.36
N SER A 9 62.52 12.84 -0.80
CA SER A 9 63.29 13.73 -1.65
C SER A 9 62.37 14.63 -2.48
N ALA A 10 62.29 15.88 -2.05
CA ALA A 10 61.70 17.02 -2.73
C ALA A 10 62.81 17.91 -3.29
N VAL A 11 62.72 18.38 -4.54
CA VAL A 11 63.45 19.56 -5.09
C VAL A 11 62.80 20.01 -6.43
N PRO A 12 62.92 21.27 -6.92
CA PRO A 12 62.51 22.55 -6.36
C PRO A 12 61.64 23.41 -7.33
N LEU A 13 61.15 24.55 -6.83
CA LEU A 13 60.63 25.70 -7.61
C LEU A 13 61.78 26.55 -8.21
N PRO A 14 61.48 27.40 -9.20
CA PRO A 14 62.11 28.72 -9.22
C PRO A 14 61.13 29.91 -9.35
N GLU A 15 61.39 30.85 -8.45
CA GLU A 15 61.31 32.32 -8.42
C GLU A 15 60.39 33.17 -9.35
N VAL A 16 59.78 34.14 -8.67
CA VAL A 16 59.07 35.38 -9.07
C VAL A 16 60.15 36.44 -9.48
N VAL A 17 59.95 37.47 -10.33
CA VAL A 17 59.34 38.82 -10.11
C VAL A 17 59.25 39.62 -11.48
N PRO A 18 58.76 40.89 -11.60
CA PRO A 18 57.51 41.21 -12.29
C PRO A 18 57.58 42.37 -13.34
N ALA A 19 56.39 42.88 -13.71
CA ALA A 19 56.03 44.24 -14.17
C ALA A 19 56.03 44.55 -15.68
N ASN A 20 54.83 44.74 -16.26
CA ASN A 20 54.28 46.07 -16.58
C ASN A 20 52.94 45.97 -17.35
N SER A 21 51.94 46.72 -16.90
CA SER A 21 50.74 47.15 -17.67
C SER A 21 51.10 48.37 -18.55
N PRO A 22 50.20 49.00 -19.33
CA PRO A 22 48.86 48.63 -19.81
C PRO A 22 48.71 48.80 -21.36
N ASN A 23 47.57 48.46 -21.97
CA ASN A 23 46.60 49.44 -22.51
C ASN A 23 45.57 48.83 -23.49
N ALA A 24 44.34 49.32 -23.33
CA ALA A 24 43.30 49.54 -24.33
C ALA A 24 42.82 48.41 -25.27
N ALA A 25 41.62 47.90 -25.00
CA ALA A 25 40.54 47.88 -26.01
C ALA A 25 39.17 47.64 -25.35
N ARG A 26 38.33 48.69 -25.40
CA ARG A 26 36.89 48.60 -25.11
C ARG A 26 36.23 47.66 -26.11
N SER A 27 35.57 46.62 -25.62
CA SER A 27 34.53 45.89 -26.37
C SER A 27 33.25 45.88 -25.54
N ARG A 28 32.21 46.52 -26.10
CA ARG A 28 30.86 46.62 -25.56
C ARG A 28 30.26 45.21 -25.50
N ARG A 29 30.09 44.65 -24.30
CA ARG A 29 29.21 43.49 -24.10
C ARG A 29 27.81 43.99 -23.81
N ASN A 30 26.89 43.70 -24.71
CA ASN A 30 25.46 43.87 -24.49
C ASN A 30 25.03 43.04 -23.28
N SER A 31 24.54 43.71 -22.23
CA SER A 31 23.93 43.08 -21.07
C SER A 31 22.53 42.57 -21.43
N VAL A 32 22.34 41.25 -21.44
CA VAL A 32 21.02 40.63 -21.57
C VAL A 32 20.22 40.92 -20.28
N PRO A 33 18.94 41.33 -20.36
CA PRO A 33 18.13 41.57 -19.16
C PRO A 33 17.87 40.24 -18.44
N ARG A 34 18.16 40.20 -17.14
CA ARG A 34 17.86 39.05 -16.28
C ARG A 34 16.33 38.92 -16.17
N PRO A 35 15.73 37.76 -16.51
CA PRO A 35 14.29 37.59 -16.39
C PRO A 35 13.89 37.67 -14.91
N PRO A 36 12.66 38.10 -14.59
CA PRO A 36 12.20 38.19 -13.22
C PRO A 36 12.26 36.80 -12.59
N VAL A 37 12.95 36.69 -11.44
CA VAL A 37 12.96 35.48 -10.62
C VAL A 37 11.53 35.30 -10.12
N GLN A 38 10.74 34.52 -10.85
CA GLN A 38 9.47 34.01 -10.37
C GLN A 38 9.80 33.16 -9.14
N LYS A 39 9.48 33.68 -7.95
CA LYS A 39 9.40 32.85 -6.77
C LYS A 39 8.38 31.77 -7.10
N THR A 40 8.86 30.57 -7.42
CA THR A 40 8.02 29.40 -7.62
C THR A 40 7.28 29.20 -6.32
N ARG A 41 6.04 29.71 -6.27
CA ARG A 41 5.12 29.41 -5.19
C ARG A 41 4.88 27.92 -5.35
N VAL A 42 5.53 27.11 -4.52
CA VAL A 42 5.32 25.67 -4.48
C VAL A 42 3.84 25.50 -4.12
N ALA A 43 3.01 25.33 -5.15
CA ALA A 43 1.62 24.98 -4.98
C ALA A 43 1.65 23.63 -4.26
N ASN A 44 1.23 23.62 -2.99
CA ASN A 44 1.05 22.39 -2.25
C ASN A 44 -0.12 21.66 -2.91
N LYS A 45 0.18 20.90 -3.97
CA LYS A 45 -0.78 20.14 -4.74
C LYS A 45 -1.12 18.94 -3.87
N ASP A 46 -2.26 18.98 -3.21
CA ASP A 46 -2.83 17.84 -2.52
C ASP A 46 -2.73 16.62 -3.45
N SER A 47 -2.02 15.57 -3.01
CA SER A 47 -1.84 14.35 -3.77
C SER A 47 -3.20 13.68 -3.93
N ARG A 48 -3.83 13.90 -5.08
CA ARG A 48 -5.09 13.29 -5.44
C ARG A 48 -4.81 11.95 -6.11
N ILE A 49 -5.44 10.91 -5.58
CA ILE A 49 -5.42 9.57 -6.16
C ILE A 49 -6.70 9.40 -6.97
N CYS A 50 -6.59 8.79 -8.15
CA CYS A 50 -7.69 8.55 -9.07
C CYS A 50 -7.54 7.16 -9.69
N GLY A 51 -8.66 6.48 -9.95
CA GLY A 51 -8.67 5.21 -10.66
C GLY A 51 -8.13 4.03 -9.84
N GLU A 52 -8.09 4.16 -8.52
CA GLU A 52 -7.51 3.14 -7.66
C GLU A 52 -8.53 2.02 -7.38
N PRO A 53 -8.22 0.76 -7.71
CA PRO A 53 -9.13 -0.35 -7.45
C PRO A 53 -9.35 -0.53 -5.95
N GLY A 54 -10.61 -0.70 -5.56
CA GLY A 54 -10.92 -1.00 -4.17
C GLY A 54 -12.34 -1.50 -3.92
N PHE A 55 -12.57 -1.89 -2.67
CA PHE A 55 -13.85 -2.38 -2.17
C PHE A 55 -14.23 -1.66 -0.89
N VAL A 56 -15.53 -1.49 -0.67
CA VAL A 56 -16.05 -1.10 0.65
C VAL A 56 -15.99 -2.30 1.58
N LEU A 57 -15.29 -2.16 2.71
CA LEU A 57 -15.30 -3.15 3.79
C LEU A 57 -16.45 -2.88 4.76
N HIS A 58 -16.58 -1.63 5.20
CA HIS A 58 -17.58 -1.20 6.16
C HIS A 58 -17.91 0.28 6.03
N SER A 59 -19.09 0.71 6.48
CA SER A 59 -19.52 2.11 6.44
C SER A 59 -20.24 2.51 7.72
N TYR A 60 -19.87 3.66 8.27
CA TYR A 60 -20.45 4.24 9.48
C TYR A 60 -21.14 5.58 9.16
N PRO A 61 -22.38 5.80 9.65
CA PRO A 61 -23.00 7.13 9.62
C PRO A 61 -22.11 8.18 10.29
N TYR A 62 -21.83 9.29 9.60
CA TYR A 62 -21.05 10.39 10.14
C TYR A 62 -21.72 11.74 9.84
N LYS A 63 -22.09 12.47 10.90
CA LYS A 63 -22.96 13.65 10.79
C LYS A 63 -24.27 13.32 10.06
N GLU A 64 -25.02 14.36 9.69
CA GLU A 64 -26.33 14.22 9.08
C GLU A 64 -26.27 13.56 7.70
N THR A 65 -25.33 13.99 6.84
CA THR A 65 -25.32 13.62 5.41
C THR A 65 -24.12 12.82 4.94
N SER A 66 -23.14 12.51 5.81
CA SER A 66 -21.87 11.90 5.40
C SER A 66 -21.70 10.47 5.95
N LEU A 67 -20.73 9.74 5.40
CA LEU A 67 -20.29 8.43 5.88
C LEU A 67 -18.78 8.45 6.11
N ILE A 68 -18.31 7.75 7.14
CA ILE A 68 -16.93 7.26 7.17
C ILE A 68 -16.96 5.85 6.60
N VAL A 69 -16.09 5.58 5.63
CA VAL A 69 -16.04 4.31 4.91
C VAL A 69 -14.66 3.71 5.06
N GLU A 70 -14.60 2.48 5.57
CA GLU A 70 -13.40 1.65 5.55
C GLU A 70 -13.34 0.96 4.19
N MET A 71 -12.26 1.18 3.46
CA MET A 71 -12.03 0.64 2.13
C MET A 71 -10.78 -0.22 2.11
N PHE A 72 -10.78 -1.24 1.27
CA PHE A 72 -9.58 -1.98 0.92
C PHE A 72 -9.18 -1.61 -0.50
N SER A 73 -8.03 -0.95 -0.64
CA SER A 73 -7.42 -0.54 -1.91
C SER A 73 -6.24 -1.44 -2.23
N ARG A 74 -6.04 -1.73 -3.52
CA ARG A 74 -4.97 -2.63 -3.97
C ARG A 74 -3.58 -2.09 -3.67
N GLN A 75 -3.36 -0.80 -3.93
CA GLN A 75 -2.04 -0.16 -3.79
C GLN A 75 -1.84 0.60 -2.48
N TYR A 76 -2.91 0.89 -1.74
CA TYR A 76 -2.85 1.67 -0.50
C TYR A 76 -3.36 0.91 0.73
N GLY A 77 -3.72 -0.36 0.58
CA GLY A 77 -4.14 -1.20 1.69
C GLY A 77 -5.48 -0.78 2.27
N ARG A 78 -5.64 -0.95 3.59
CA ARG A 78 -6.84 -0.51 4.30
C ARG A 78 -6.80 0.99 4.54
N ILE A 79 -7.82 1.70 4.10
CA ILE A 79 -7.90 3.17 4.19
C ILE A 79 -9.26 3.61 4.73
N ALA A 80 -9.27 4.71 5.49
CA ALA A 80 -10.49 5.35 5.94
C ALA A 80 -10.77 6.61 5.11
N VAL A 81 -11.99 6.73 4.58
CA VAL A 81 -12.41 7.89 3.79
C VAL A 81 -13.72 8.49 4.31
N LEU A 82 -13.78 9.82 4.30
CA LEU A 82 -15.00 10.59 4.53
C LEU A 82 -15.72 10.80 3.19
N ALA A 83 -16.88 10.18 3.03
CA ALA A 83 -17.78 10.37 1.90
C ALA A 83 -18.81 11.46 2.24
N LYS A 84 -18.49 12.71 1.87
CA LYS A 84 -19.34 13.87 2.16
C LYS A 84 -20.63 13.82 1.34
N GLY A 85 -21.78 14.01 2.01
CA GLY A 85 -23.07 14.02 1.32
C GLY A 85 -23.53 12.68 0.75
N ALA A 86 -22.84 11.57 1.07
CA ALA A 86 -23.17 10.22 0.59
C ALA A 86 -24.59 9.76 0.99
N ARG A 87 -25.18 10.32 2.04
CA ARG A 87 -26.53 9.95 2.51
C ARG A 87 -27.65 10.78 1.85
N ARG A 88 -27.33 11.80 1.04
CA ARG A 88 -28.34 12.62 0.36
C ARG A 88 -29.11 11.79 -0.67
N PRO A 89 -30.42 12.02 -0.88
CA PRO A 89 -31.24 11.22 -1.79
C PRO A 89 -30.69 11.08 -3.22
N HIS A 90 -30.12 12.16 -3.77
CA HIS A 90 -29.58 12.21 -5.14
C HIS A 90 -28.05 12.10 -5.21
N SER A 91 -27.41 11.59 -4.16
CA SER A 91 -25.94 11.43 -4.14
C SER A 91 -25.51 10.25 -5.01
N GLN A 92 -24.58 10.49 -5.94
CA GLN A 92 -23.97 9.43 -6.75
C GLN A 92 -23.25 8.40 -5.87
N LEU A 93 -22.68 8.83 -4.74
CA LEU A 93 -21.99 7.95 -3.79
C LEU A 93 -22.94 7.01 -3.03
N ARG A 94 -24.24 7.34 -2.92
CA ARG A 94 -25.19 6.55 -2.12
C ARG A 94 -25.38 5.14 -2.66
N GLY A 95 -25.43 5.00 -3.99
CA GLY A 95 -25.57 3.70 -4.66
C GLY A 95 -24.25 2.98 -4.86
N ALA A 96 -23.14 3.73 -5.02
CA ALA A 96 -21.82 3.15 -5.29
C ALA A 96 -21.18 2.51 -4.05
N LEU A 97 -21.43 3.04 -2.84
CA LEU A 97 -20.77 2.60 -1.60
C LEU A 97 -21.41 1.34 -1.00
N GLN A 98 -21.58 0.30 -1.81
CA GLN A 98 -22.04 -1.02 -1.38
C GLN A 98 -20.85 -1.97 -1.21
N THR A 99 -20.95 -2.88 -0.24
CA THR A 99 -19.97 -3.94 -0.03
C THR A 99 -19.97 -4.93 -1.20
N PHE A 100 -18.83 -5.60 -1.41
CA PHE A 100 -18.62 -6.63 -2.43
C PHE A 100 -18.69 -6.17 -3.89
N GLN A 101 -18.83 -4.86 -4.14
CA GLN A 101 -18.77 -4.28 -5.47
C GLN A 101 -17.35 -3.79 -5.78
N PRO A 102 -16.77 -4.15 -6.94
CA PRO A 102 -15.50 -3.56 -7.38
C PRO A 102 -15.69 -2.08 -7.74
N LEU A 103 -14.86 -1.23 -7.14
CA LEU A 103 -14.91 0.21 -7.33
C LEU A 103 -13.58 0.74 -7.89
N SER A 104 -13.69 1.73 -8.76
CA SER A 104 -12.62 2.66 -9.13
C SER A 104 -12.75 3.86 -8.22
N LEU A 105 -11.79 4.02 -7.30
CA LEU A 105 -11.82 5.01 -6.24
C LEU A 105 -10.98 6.22 -6.60
N ALA A 106 -11.46 7.40 -6.19
CA ALA A 106 -10.68 8.62 -6.20
C ALA A 106 -10.83 9.35 -4.88
N TRP A 107 -9.72 9.80 -4.29
CA TRP A 107 -9.72 10.53 -3.02
C TRP A 107 -8.60 11.57 -2.97
N SER A 108 -8.69 12.46 -1.99
CA SER A 108 -7.70 13.50 -1.74
C SER A 108 -7.36 13.61 -0.26
N GLY A 109 -6.15 14.06 0.02
CA GLY A 109 -5.64 14.31 1.37
C GLY A 109 -4.61 13.28 1.81
N LYS A 110 -3.77 13.69 2.76
CA LYS A 110 -2.67 12.87 3.32
C LYS A 110 -2.90 12.47 4.79
N SER A 111 -4.04 12.85 5.35
CA SER A 111 -4.45 12.47 6.70
C SER A 111 -4.90 11.01 6.77
N THR A 112 -4.94 10.44 7.97
CA THR A 112 -5.48 9.10 8.25
C THR A 112 -6.92 8.93 7.78
N LEU A 113 -7.75 9.98 7.93
CA LEU A 113 -9.07 10.07 7.33
C LEU A 113 -9.01 10.97 6.09
N ARG A 114 -9.15 10.37 4.90
CA ARG A 114 -9.08 11.10 3.61
C ARG A 114 -10.47 11.57 3.18
N THR A 115 -10.58 12.41 2.17
CA THR A 115 -11.89 12.76 1.58
C THR A 115 -12.11 11.98 0.30
N LEU A 116 -13.18 11.18 0.25
CA LEU A 116 -13.60 10.49 -0.96
C LEU A 116 -14.13 11.51 -1.97
N VAL A 117 -13.63 11.43 -3.20
CA VAL A 117 -13.98 12.33 -4.29
C VAL A 117 -14.89 11.65 -5.31
N ALA A 118 -14.60 10.39 -5.67
CA ALA A 118 -15.44 9.58 -6.54
C ALA A 118 -15.31 8.09 -6.19
N ALA A 119 -16.36 7.34 -6.50
CA ALA A 119 -16.39 5.88 -6.42
C ALA A 119 -17.26 5.39 -7.57
N ASP A 120 -16.63 4.85 -8.61
CA ASP A 120 -17.31 4.38 -9.81
C ASP A 120 -17.33 2.86 -9.82
N TRP A 121 -18.50 2.27 -10.06
CA TRP A 121 -18.63 0.82 -10.17
C TRP A 121 -17.99 0.33 -11.46
N VAL A 122 -17.10 -0.67 -11.34
CA VAL A 122 -16.35 -1.24 -12.46
C VAL A 122 -17.07 -2.47 -13.06
N GLY A 123 -17.98 -3.08 -12.31
CA GLY A 123 -18.62 -4.34 -12.71
C GLY A 123 -17.69 -5.55 -12.56
N GLY A 124 -18.13 -6.68 -13.13
CA GLY A 124 -17.29 -7.88 -13.26
C GLY A 124 -17.41 -8.92 -12.14
N LEU A 125 -18.10 -8.63 -11.03
CA LEU A 125 -18.45 -9.63 -10.02
C LEU A 125 -19.97 -9.85 -9.95
N LEU A 126 -20.35 -11.11 -9.81
CA LEU A 126 -21.73 -11.49 -9.48
C LEU A 126 -22.02 -11.11 -8.02
N PRO A 127 -23.27 -10.71 -7.71
CA PRO A 127 -23.65 -10.42 -6.33
C PRO A 127 -23.56 -11.68 -5.46
N LEU A 128 -23.16 -11.49 -4.20
CA LEU A 128 -23.22 -12.56 -3.21
C LEU A 128 -24.66 -12.76 -2.71
N GLU A 129 -25.09 -14.01 -2.63
CA GLU A 129 -26.43 -14.38 -2.17
C GLU A 129 -26.39 -15.38 -1.00
N LYS A 130 -27.46 -15.43 -0.21
CA LYS A 130 -27.68 -16.45 0.82
C LYS A 130 -26.49 -16.58 1.79
N SER A 131 -25.96 -17.79 2.00
CA SER A 131 -24.84 -18.07 2.89
C SER A 131 -23.52 -17.45 2.41
N ALA A 132 -23.35 -17.25 1.09
CA ALA A 132 -22.16 -16.60 0.54
C ALA A 132 -22.04 -15.15 1.02
N LEU A 133 -23.18 -14.48 1.27
CA LEU A 133 -23.20 -13.12 1.81
C LEU A 133 -22.58 -13.05 3.22
N LEU A 134 -22.93 -14.01 4.08
CA LEU A 134 -22.34 -14.11 5.43
C LEU A 134 -20.84 -14.41 5.35
N CYS A 135 -20.42 -15.26 4.40
CA CYS A 135 -19.01 -15.54 4.16
C CYS A 135 -18.26 -14.28 3.70
N GLY A 136 -18.84 -13.49 2.80
CA GLY A 136 -18.26 -12.21 2.37
C GLY A 136 -18.08 -11.23 3.53
N PHE A 137 -19.08 -11.10 4.41
CA PHE A 137 -18.96 -10.25 5.60
C PHE A 137 -17.88 -10.73 6.55
N TYR A 138 -17.73 -12.05 6.72
CA TYR A 138 -16.63 -12.62 7.50
C TYR A 138 -15.26 -12.23 6.91
N LEU A 139 -15.08 -12.30 5.58
CA LEU A 139 -13.85 -11.84 4.92
C LEU A 139 -13.57 -10.35 5.19
N ASN A 140 -14.60 -9.50 5.10
CA ASN A 140 -14.46 -8.07 5.40
C ASN A 140 -14.05 -7.83 6.86
N GLU A 141 -14.66 -8.55 7.81
CA GLU A 141 -14.34 -8.42 9.22
C GLU A 141 -12.89 -8.82 9.52
N LEU A 142 -12.39 -9.90 8.89
CA LEU A 142 -10.98 -10.28 9.00
C LEU A 142 -10.05 -9.16 8.52
N LEU A 143 -10.33 -8.57 7.36
CA LEU A 143 -9.54 -7.46 6.82
C LEU A 143 -9.53 -6.24 7.73
N VAL A 144 -10.69 -5.87 8.29
CA VAL A 144 -10.81 -4.73 9.21
C VAL A 144 -10.04 -4.98 10.52
N LYS A 145 -10.08 -6.21 11.05
CA LYS A 145 -9.44 -6.54 12.33
C LYS A 145 -7.93 -6.77 12.22
N LEU A 146 -7.47 -7.33 11.10
CA LEU A 146 -6.11 -7.86 11.00
C LEU A 146 -5.17 -7.02 10.14
N LEU A 147 -5.67 -6.12 9.29
CA LEU A 147 -4.81 -5.24 8.49
C LEU A 147 -4.57 -3.90 9.19
N ALA A 148 -3.32 -3.44 9.15
CA ALA A 148 -2.97 -2.08 9.48
C ALA A 148 -3.54 -1.08 8.45
N HIS A 149 -3.70 0.18 8.86
CA HIS A 149 -4.04 1.23 7.91
C HIS A 149 -2.84 1.58 7.05
N ASP A 150 -3.09 1.91 5.79
CA ASP A 150 -2.07 2.40 4.84
C ASP A 150 -0.93 1.41 4.57
N ASP A 151 -1.16 0.11 4.80
CA ASP A 151 -0.23 -0.98 4.52
C ASP A 151 -0.69 -1.80 3.29
N PRO A 152 -0.01 -1.67 2.13
CA PRO A 152 -0.45 -2.31 0.89
C PRO A 152 -0.25 -3.83 0.86
N HIS A 153 -1.32 -4.57 0.58
CA HIS A 153 -1.29 -6.01 0.32
C HIS A 153 -1.92 -6.37 -1.05
N PRO A 154 -1.25 -6.08 -2.18
CA PRO A 154 -1.82 -6.31 -3.50
C PRO A 154 -2.10 -7.79 -3.82
N VAL A 155 -1.30 -8.71 -3.29
CA VAL A 155 -1.52 -10.16 -3.45
C VAL A 155 -2.75 -10.60 -2.67
N LEU A 156 -2.90 -10.14 -1.43
CA LEU A 156 -4.11 -10.38 -0.63
C LEU A 156 -5.36 -9.78 -1.28
N PHE A 157 -5.23 -8.61 -1.92
CA PHE A 157 -6.31 -8.01 -2.68
C PHE A 157 -6.78 -8.93 -3.81
N ASP A 158 -5.85 -9.49 -4.58
CA ASP A 158 -6.18 -10.42 -5.66
C ASP A 158 -6.85 -11.70 -5.11
N HIS A 159 -6.39 -12.20 -3.94
CA HIS A 159 -7.05 -13.30 -3.22
C HIS A 159 -8.48 -12.93 -2.76
N TYR A 160 -8.70 -11.72 -2.24
CA TYR A 160 -10.02 -11.24 -1.84
C TYR A 160 -10.99 -11.24 -3.02
N VAL A 161 -10.58 -10.69 -4.16
CA VAL A 161 -11.37 -10.69 -5.41
C VAL A 161 -11.70 -12.12 -5.84
N ALA A 162 -10.71 -13.01 -5.84
CA ALA A 162 -10.90 -14.42 -6.21
C ALA A 162 -11.89 -15.13 -5.25
N SER A 163 -11.80 -14.87 -3.95
CA SER A 163 -12.71 -15.43 -2.95
C SER A 163 -14.14 -14.94 -3.13
N LEU A 164 -14.36 -13.65 -3.36
CA LEU A 164 -15.69 -13.12 -3.66
C LEU A 164 -16.27 -13.78 -4.93
N ASN A 165 -15.45 -13.89 -5.98
CA ASN A 165 -15.89 -14.52 -7.23
C ASN A 165 -16.27 -16.00 -7.02
N GLN A 166 -15.44 -16.77 -6.31
CA GLN A 166 -15.71 -18.19 -6.01
C GLN A 166 -16.99 -18.34 -5.18
N LEU A 167 -17.17 -17.52 -4.15
CA LEU A 167 -18.39 -17.53 -3.32
C LEU A 167 -19.65 -17.20 -4.15
N ALA A 168 -19.56 -16.24 -5.07
CA ALA A 168 -20.67 -15.88 -5.95
C ALA A 168 -21.06 -17.02 -6.92
N HIS A 169 -20.10 -17.86 -7.28
CA HIS A 169 -20.31 -19.04 -8.14
C HIS A 169 -20.64 -20.32 -7.35
N ASN A 170 -20.99 -20.21 -6.06
CA ASN A 170 -21.37 -21.31 -5.19
C ASN A 170 -20.28 -22.39 -4.99
N GLU A 171 -19.01 -22.00 -5.09
CA GLU A 171 -17.90 -22.86 -4.68
C GLU A 171 -18.00 -23.19 -3.18
N ALA A 172 -17.37 -24.30 -2.77
CA ALA A 172 -17.40 -24.75 -1.38
C ALA A 172 -16.82 -23.71 -0.43
N ALA A 173 -17.68 -22.99 0.29
CA ALA A 173 -17.29 -21.86 1.13
C ALA A 173 -16.19 -22.22 2.14
N THR A 174 -16.23 -23.42 2.72
CA THR A 174 -15.18 -23.89 3.64
C THR A 174 -13.78 -23.83 3.01
N ILE A 175 -13.63 -24.28 1.76
CA ILE A 175 -12.36 -24.24 1.03
C ILE A 175 -11.97 -22.81 0.66
N VAL A 176 -12.92 -22.01 0.18
CA VAL A 176 -12.67 -20.62 -0.22
C VAL A 176 -12.18 -19.80 0.98
N LEU A 177 -12.84 -19.95 2.13
CA LEU A 177 -12.47 -19.27 3.37
C LEU A 177 -11.09 -19.70 3.86
N ARG A 178 -10.79 -21.02 3.91
CA ARG A 178 -9.46 -21.49 4.34
C ARG A 178 -8.34 -20.97 3.43
N LYS A 179 -8.56 -20.93 2.11
CA LYS A 179 -7.59 -20.37 1.16
C LYS A 179 -7.31 -18.90 1.45
N PHE A 180 -8.36 -18.11 1.67
CA PHE A 180 -8.22 -16.70 1.98
C PHE A 180 -7.52 -16.46 3.32
N GLU A 181 -7.92 -17.16 4.37
CA GLU A 181 -7.31 -17.04 5.70
C GLU A 181 -5.82 -17.38 5.66
N LEU A 182 -5.42 -18.44 4.97
CA LEU A 182 -4.01 -18.78 4.79
C LEU A 182 -3.25 -17.70 4.01
N ALA A 183 -3.86 -17.11 2.98
CA ALA A 183 -3.26 -15.99 2.25
C ALA A 183 -3.10 -14.77 3.17
N LEU A 184 -4.13 -14.43 3.95
CA LEU A 184 -4.09 -13.34 4.92
C LEU A 184 -2.97 -13.54 5.95
N LEU A 185 -2.87 -14.71 6.56
CA LEU A 185 -1.82 -15.01 7.56
C LEU A 185 -0.41 -14.91 6.95
N LYS A 186 -0.24 -15.33 5.70
CA LYS A 186 1.05 -15.23 5.00
C LYS A 186 1.42 -13.78 4.72
N GLU A 187 0.47 -13.01 4.19
CA GLU A 187 0.69 -11.61 3.79
C GLU A 187 0.89 -10.69 5.00
N THR A 188 0.30 -10.99 6.16
CA THR A 188 0.56 -10.27 7.41
C THR A 188 1.77 -10.80 8.19
N GLY A 189 2.46 -11.83 7.67
CA GLY A 189 3.69 -12.37 8.25
C GLY A 189 3.50 -13.21 9.52
N VAL A 190 2.26 -13.60 9.86
CA VAL A 190 1.94 -14.39 11.06
C VAL A 190 1.78 -15.89 10.77
N ALA A 191 1.83 -16.31 9.50
CA ALA A 191 1.71 -17.71 9.12
C ALA A 191 2.92 -18.53 9.60
N ALA A 192 2.68 -19.50 10.47
CA ALA A 192 3.68 -20.49 10.84
C ALA A 192 4.07 -21.38 9.64
N PRO A 193 5.34 -21.83 9.54
CA PRO A 193 5.75 -22.77 8.52
C PRO A 193 5.14 -24.15 8.79
N LEU A 194 4.21 -24.58 7.93
CA LEU A 194 3.51 -25.87 8.09
C LEU A 194 4.21 -27.05 7.38
N SER A 195 5.31 -26.79 6.66
CA SER A 195 6.01 -27.81 5.86
C SER A 195 7.13 -28.51 6.60
N ARG A 196 7.55 -28.00 7.77
CA ARG A 196 8.67 -28.52 8.54
C ARG A 196 8.36 -28.60 10.02
N CYS A 197 8.84 -29.64 10.67
CA CYS A 197 8.70 -29.83 12.11
C CYS A 197 9.59 -28.87 12.89
N ILE A 198 9.08 -28.34 14.00
CA ILE A 198 9.82 -27.41 14.87
C ILE A 198 11.02 -28.09 15.53
N GLU A 199 10.88 -29.36 15.93
CA GLU A 199 11.85 -30.05 16.77
C GLU A 199 13.15 -30.40 16.03
N ASN A 200 13.02 -30.87 14.78
CA ASN A 200 14.15 -31.40 14.01
C ASN A 200 14.32 -30.76 12.63
N GLY A 201 13.43 -29.84 12.22
CA GLY A 201 13.46 -29.20 10.90
C GLY A 201 13.17 -30.13 9.72
N ALA A 202 12.81 -31.39 9.98
CA ALA A 202 12.45 -32.38 8.97
C ALA A 202 11.16 -31.96 8.26
N GLN A 203 10.98 -32.43 7.03
CA GLN A 203 9.73 -32.22 6.32
C GLN A 203 8.59 -32.96 7.03
N VAL A 204 7.41 -32.34 7.03
CA VAL A 204 6.19 -33.00 7.50
C VAL A 204 5.89 -34.20 6.61
N GLU A 205 5.73 -35.37 7.22
CA GLU A 205 5.47 -36.63 6.54
C GLU A 205 3.97 -36.95 6.53
N ALA A 206 3.46 -37.33 5.36
CA ALA A 206 2.09 -37.83 5.25
C ALA A 206 1.92 -39.12 6.07
N GLY A 207 0.81 -39.23 6.82
CA GLY A 207 0.49 -40.41 7.65
C GLY A 207 1.01 -40.35 9.09
N ARG A 208 1.76 -39.31 9.46
CA ARG A 208 2.09 -39.03 10.86
C ARG A 208 1.14 -38.00 11.47
N TYR A 209 1.04 -38.02 12.80
CA TYR A 209 0.27 -37.04 13.55
C TYR A 209 1.18 -35.94 14.07
N TYR A 210 0.67 -34.71 14.00
CA TYR A 210 1.37 -33.52 14.47
C TYR A 210 0.45 -32.69 15.35
N VAL A 211 0.99 -32.15 16.43
CA VAL A 211 0.34 -31.08 17.20
C VAL A 211 0.82 -29.76 16.61
N VAL A 212 -0.11 -28.92 16.15
CA VAL A 212 0.24 -27.63 15.54
C VAL A 212 0.19 -26.55 16.60
N ASP A 213 1.35 -25.96 16.88
CA ASP A 213 1.46 -24.68 17.57
C ASP A 213 1.15 -23.56 16.57
N PRO A 214 0.18 -22.66 16.84
CA PRO A 214 -0.21 -21.62 15.89
C PRO A 214 0.91 -20.66 15.48
N GLU A 215 1.88 -20.40 16.36
CA GLU A 215 2.97 -19.45 16.12
C GLU A 215 4.23 -20.15 15.58
N ARG A 216 4.46 -21.40 16.01
CA ARG A 216 5.71 -22.10 15.73
C ARG A 216 5.60 -23.13 14.61
N GLY A 217 4.42 -23.71 14.39
CA GLY A 217 4.17 -24.75 13.39
C GLY A 217 4.00 -26.16 13.97
N PRO A 218 4.26 -27.22 13.19
CA PRO A 218 3.97 -28.59 13.60
C PRO A 218 5.06 -29.18 14.52
N LEU A 219 4.63 -29.84 15.60
CA LEU A 219 5.42 -30.70 16.48
C LEU A 219 4.99 -32.15 16.26
N LEU A 220 5.94 -33.09 16.14
CA LEU A 220 5.61 -34.50 15.97
C LEU A 220 4.87 -35.01 17.23
N ALA A 221 3.70 -35.61 17.04
CA ALA A 221 2.98 -36.23 18.15
C ALA A 221 3.71 -37.50 18.57
N ALA A 222 3.84 -37.70 19.89
CA ALA A 222 4.44 -38.88 20.49
C ALA A 222 3.62 -40.17 20.23
#